data_AF-A0A4V2WML0-F1
#
_entry.id   AF-A0A4V2WML0-F1
#
_cell.length_a   1.000
_cell.length_b   1.000
_cell.length_c   1.000
_cell.angle_alpha   90.00
_cell.angle_beta   90.00
_cell.angle_gamma   90.00
#
_symmetry.space_group_name_H-M   'P 1'
#
loop_
_entity.id
_entity.type
_entity.pdbx_description
1 polymer ?
#
loop_
_entity_poly.entity_id
_entity_poly.type
_entity_poly.pdbx_seq_one_letter_code
_entity_poly.pdbx_strand_id
1 'polypeptide(L)'
;MKQAVLGFGNSSKPVLESREALFPGWTFGVLDSWSVVQTLQVPEVDEDGAETVFFSDYSQFIEEPSVGLRFGGDKYRPSDTEKMLRFLPHYEDFLEAEKTGLPAITESLRPFGRIVATADLSAALATCWLADLLRVLAPYGPELIVLSVYPAPFQGERTRRFAQGVSEALMDLPVKHFTLFSADVGRDCGHMTLPQYFNVLQSLHGDALSACLRGEAPDPEWFQAI
;
A
#
# COMPACT_ATOMS: atom_id res chain seq x y z
N MET A 1 14.32 19.90 -9.47
CA MET A 1 13.73 18.60 -9.88
C MET A 1 12.54 18.33 -9.00
N LYS A 2 11.41 17.81 -9.53
CA LYS A 2 10.24 17.51 -8.70
C LYS A 2 10.50 16.29 -7.82
N GLN A 3 9.82 16.20 -6.68
CA GLN A 3 9.92 15.06 -5.75
C GLN A 3 8.53 14.48 -5.51
N ALA A 4 8.43 13.15 -5.45
CA ALA A 4 7.16 12.45 -5.25
C ALA A 4 7.22 11.43 -4.12
N VAL A 5 6.08 11.26 -3.45
CA VAL A 5 5.81 10.17 -2.53
C VAL A 5 4.72 9.30 -3.12
N LEU A 6 4.95 7.99 -3.20
CA LEU A 6 4.04 7.01 -3.76
C LEU A 6 3.62 6.01 -2.70
N GLY A 7 2.33 5.98 -2.38
CA GLY A 7 1.74 4.94 -1.54
C GLY A 7 1.15 3.82 -2.38
N PHE A 8 1.38 2.58 -1.97
CA PHE A 8 0.78 1.41 -2.60
C PHE A 8 -0.48 0.96 -1.83
N GLY A 9 -1.63 1.05 -2.48
CA GLY A 9 -2.90 0.51 -2.02
C GLY A 9 -3.51 1.27 -0.85
N ASN A 10 -4.62 0.74 -0.34
CA ASN A 10 -5.36 1.35 0.77
C ASN A 10 -4.54 1.45 2.05
N SER A 11 -3.64 0.49 2.31
CA SER A 11 -2.81 0.44 3.52
C SER A 11 -1.84 1.63 3.65
N SER A 12 -1.42 2.22 2.53
CA SER A 12 -0.52 3.39 2.54
C SER A 12 -1.21 4.72 2.84
N LYS A 13 -2.53 4.82 2.59
CA LYS A 13 -3.29 6.09 2.63
C LYS A 13 -3.22 6.79 4.00
N PRO A 14 -3.42 6.11 5.15
CA PRO A 14 -3.39 6.78 6.44
C PRO A 14 -2.03 7.39 6.77
N VAL A 15 -0.94 6.71 6.39
CA VAL A 15 0.42 7.23 6.59
C VAL A 15 0.64 8.47 5.71
N LEU A 16 0.30 8.39 4.42
CA LEU A 16 0.48 9.52 3.51
C LEU A 16 -0.36 10.74 3.90
N GLU A 17 -1.65 10.54 4.19
CA GLU A 17 -2.58 11.62 4.56
C GLU A 17 -2.09 12.36 5.82
N SER A 18 -1.56 11.63 6.81
CA SER A 18 -1.01 12.23 8.02
C SER A 18 0.25 13.08 7.81
N ARG A 19 0.97 12.88 6.68
CA ARG A 19 2.26 13.54 6.41
C ARG A 19 2.19 14.59 5.32
N GLU A 20 1.24 14.55 4.38
CA GLU A 20 1.20 15.45 3.21
C GLU A 20 1.29 16.93 3.60
N ALA A 21 0.54 17.36 4.62
CA ALA A 21 0.54 18.75 5.09
C ALA A 21 1.90 19.22 5.63
N LEU A 22 2.75 18.31 6.11
CA LEU A 22 4.07 18.62 6.66
C LEU A 22 5.14 18.78 5.57
N PHE A 23 4.86 18.35 4.33
CA PHE A 23 5.82 18.28 3.24
C PHE A 23 5.27 18.94 1.95
N PRO A 24 4.94 20.24 1.95
CA PRO A 24 4.33 20.91 0.79
C PRO A 24 5.20 20.97 -0.47
N GLY A 25 6.51 20.70 -0.35
CA GLY A 25 7.42 20.59 -1.50
C GLY A 25 7.37 19.24 -2.22
N TRP A 26 6.65 18.26 -1.68
CA TRP A 26 6.53 16.91 -2.22
C TRP A 26 5.17 16.70 -2.88
N THR A 27 5.14 15.94 -3.98
CA THR A 27 3.90 15.53 -4.63
C THR A 27 3.47 14.15 -4.11
N PHE A 28 2.37 14.08 -3.38
CA PHE A 28 1.85 12.82 -2.85
C PHE A 28 0.89 12.17 -3.84
N GLY A 29 1.12 10.89 -4.12
CA GLY A 29 0.27 10.06 -4.97
C GLY A 29 0.01 8.70 -4.34
N VAL A 30 -1.10 8.07 -4.75
CA VAL A 30 -1.44 6.70 -4.37
C VAL A 30 -1.60 5.89 -5.64
N LEU A 31 -0.82 4.81 -5.76
CA LEU A 31 -1.09 3.75 -6.71
C LEU A 31 -2.08 2.79 -6.05
N ASP A 32 -3.30 2.71 -6.56
CA ASP A 32 -4.30 1.75 -6.09
C ASP A 32 -5.12 1.17 -7.24
N SER A 33 -5.77 0.03 -6.99
CA SER A 33 -6.83 -0.45 -7.86
C SER A 33 -8.09 0.31 -7.50
N TRP A 34 -8.49 1.31 -8.27
CA TRP A 34 -9.62 2.17 -7.99
C TRP A 34 -10.88 1.67 -8.71
N SER A 35 -12.02 1.74 -8.02
CA SER A 35 -13.35 1.59 -8.61
C SER A 35 -14.35 2.48 -7.86
N VAL A 36 -15.49 2.73 -8.49
CA VAL A 36 -16.65 3.34 -7.85
C VAL A 36 -17.74 2.28 -7.75
N VAL A 37 -18.25 2.08 -6.55
CA VAL A 37 -19.22 1.03 -6.24
C VAL A 37 -20.56 1.65 -5.86
N GLN A 38 -21.64 1.11 -6.43
CA GLN A 38 -22.98 1.33 -5.90
C GLN A 38 -23.23 0.30 -4.81
N THR A 39 -23.23 0.72 -3.55
CA THR A 39 -23.56 -0.18 -2.43
C THR A 39 -25.08 -0.34 -2.31
N LEU A 40 -25.55 -1.59 -2.38
CA LEU A 40 -26.94 -1.94 -2.11
C LEU A 40 -26.99 -3.05 -1.07
N GLN A 41 -27.31 -2.68 0.16
CA GLN A 41 -27.51 -3.62 1.27
C GLN A 41 -29.00 -3.75 1.55
N VAL A 42 -29.54 -4.95 1.36
CA VAL A 42 -30.95 -5.25 1.63
C VAL A 42 -31.03 -5.95 2.98
N PRO A 43 -31.72 -5.37 3.98
CA PRO A 43 -31.93 -6.02 5.27
C PRO A 43 -32.84 -7.24 5.09
N GLU A 44 -32.40 -8.39 5.58
CA GLU A 44 -33.21 -9.59 5.71
C GLU A 44 -33.92 -9.54 7.06
N VAL A 45 -35.24 -9.74 7.04
CA VAL A 45 -36.07 -9.83 8.24
C VAL A 45 -36.37 -11.30 8.46
N ASP A 46 -36.02 -11.83 9.64
CA ASP A 46 -36.43 -13.20 9.99
C ASP A 46 -37.94 -13.29 10.25
N GLU A 47 -38.51 -14.49 10.09
CA GLU A 47 -39.95 -14.73 10.24
C GLU A 47 -40.46 -14.57 11.69
N ASP A 48 -39.58 -14.45 12.68
CA ASP A 48 -39.89 -14.44 14.11
C ASP A 48 -39.81 -13.04 14.74
N GLY A 49 -39.45 -12.00 13.98
CA GLY A 49 -39.40 -10.62 14.47
C GLY A 49 -38.28 -10.37 15.48
N ALA A 50 -37.30 -11.27 15.56
CA ALA A 50 -36.06 -11.04 16.28
C ALA A 50 -35.07 -10.37 15.33
N GLU A 51 -34.62 -9.15 15.67
CA GLU A 51 -33.68 -8.37 14.85
C GLU A 51 -32.29 -9.03 14.80
N THR A 52 -32.13 -10.06 13.97
CA THR A 52 -30.82 -10.45 13.47
C THR A 52 -30.71 -9.87 12.08
N VAL A 53 -30.18 -8.64 11.98
CA VAL A 53 -30.08 -7.95 10.69
C VAL A 53 -28.96 -8.60 9.87
N PHE A 54 -29.31 -9.62 9.10
CA PHE A 54 -28.48 -10.07 7.98
C PHE A 54 -28.70 -9.10 6.81
N PHE A 55 -27.63 -8.77 6.09
CA PHE A 55 -27.73 -7.96 4.87
C PHE A 55 -27.28 -8.80 3.69
N SER A 56 -28.13 -8.91 2.68
CA SER A 56 -27.71 -9.35 1.36
C SER A 56 -27.01 -8.18 0.66
N ASP A 57 -25.74 -8.37 0.28
CA ASP A 57 -24.91 -7.38 -0.41
C ASP A 57 -25.02 -7.55 -1.92
N TYR A 58 -25.68 -6.59 -2.58
CA TYR A 58 -25.84 -6.50 -4.03
C TYR A 58 -24.99 -5.38 -4.64
N SER A 59 -23.87 -5.05 -4.00
CA SER A 59 -22.96 -4.02 -4.51
C SER A 59 -22.48 -4.35 -5.92
N GLN A 60 -22.48 -3.35 -6.80
CA GLN A 60 -22.01 -3.47 -8.18
C GLN A 60 -21.03 -2.33 -8.53
N PHE A 61 -20.08 -2.63 -9.41
CA PHE A 61 -19.19 -1.62 -9.97
C PHE A 61 -19.97 -0.69 -10.90
N ILE A 62 -19.92 0.61 -10.64
CA ILE A 62 -20.34 1.65 -11.59
C ILE A 62 -19.20 1.94 -12.56
N GLU A 63 -17.98 1.94 -12.04
CA GLU A 63 -16.74 2.03 -12.82
C GLU A 63 -15.97 0.72 -12.62
N GLU A 64 -15.61 0.09 -13.73
CA GLU A 64 -14.78 -1.12 -13.72
C GLU A 64 -13.47 -0.84 -12.97
N PRO A 65 -13.02 -1.77 -12.12
CA PRO A 65 -11.79 -1.59 -11.37
C PRO A 65 -10.60 -1.46 -12.32
N SER A 66 -9.73 -0.51 -12.06
CA SER A 66 -8.46 -0.37 -12.79
C SER A 66 -7.33 0.05 -11.87
N VAL A 67 -6.10 -0.40 -12.15
CA VAL A 67 -4.92 0.06 -11.40
C VAL A 67 -4.45 1.39 -11.98
N GLY A 68 -4.42 2.42 -11.14
CA GLY A 68 -4.08 3.77 -11.56
C GLY A 68 -3.32 4.55 -10.49
N LEU A 69 -2.54 5.53 -10.95
CA LEU A 69 -1.88 6.48 -10.08
C LEU A 69 -2.77 7.71 -9.89
N ARG A 70 -3.16 7.97 -8.63
CA ARG A 70 -4.03 9.09 -8.27
C ARG A 70 -3.27 10.18 -7.53
N PHE A 71 -3.46 11.41 -7.97
CA PHE A 71 -2.99 12.64 -7.34
C PHE A 71 -4.21 13.52 -7.01
N GLY A 72 -4.08 14.45 -6.06
CA GLY A 72 -5.15 15.39 -5.72
C GLY A 72 -5.97 15.03 -4.48
N GLY A 73 -7.18 15.56 -4.37
CA GLY A 73 -7.98 15.54 -3.14
C GLY A 73 -8.74 14.23 -2.87
N ASP A 74 -8.95 13.40 -3.88
CA ASP A 74 -9.70 12.15 -3.81
C ASP A 74 -8.81 10.89 -3.68
N LYS A 75 -7.48 11.05 -3.79
CA LYS A 75 -6.49 9.96 -3.71
C LYS A 75 -6.54 9.16 -2.40
N TYR A 76 -7.06 9.74 -1.32
CA TYR A 76 -7.21 9.06 -0.02
C TYR A 76 -8.58 8.42 0.19
N ARG A 77 -9.53 8.58 -0.74
CA ARG A 77 -10.80 7.84 -0.66
C ARG A 77 -10.49 6.34 -0.69
N PRO A 78 -11.05 5.52 0.21
CA PRO A 78 -10.87 4.07 0.18
C PRO A 78 -11.29 3.52 -1.17
N SER A 79 -10.48 2.63 -1.75
CA SER A 79 -10.93 1.88 -2.91
C SER A 79 -11.85 0.75 -2.45
N ASP A 80 -13.01 0.65 -3.07
CA ASP A 80 -13.97 -0.42 -2.82
C ASP A 80 -13.66 -1.69 -3.62
N THR A 81 -12.73 -1.65 -4.58
CA THR A 81 -12.30 -2.83 -5.35
C THR A 81 -11.79 -3.94 -4.44
N GLU A 82 -10.95 -3.57 -3.46
CA GLU A 82 -10.37 -4.51 -2.49
C GLU A 82 -11.44 -5.10 -1.57
N LYS A 83 -12.54 -4.37 -1.32
CA LYS A 83 -13.67 -4.86 -0.53
C LYS A 83 -14.57 -5.81 -1.31
N MET A 84 -14.79 -5.54 -2.60
CA MET A 84 -15.69 -6.30 -3.47
C MET A 84 -15.05 -7.56 -4.05
N LEU A 85 -13.78 -7.52 -4.47
CA LEU A 85 -13.05 -8.68 -5.00
C LEU A 85 -12.47 -9.56 -3.88
N ARG A 86 -13.26 -9.75 -2.81
CA ARG A 86 -12.89 -10.30 -1.49
C ARG A 86 -12.27 -11.71 -1.50
N PHE A 87 -12.24 -12.39 -2.65
CA PHE A 87 -11.74 -13.75 -2.80
C PHE A 87 -10.47 -13.81 -3.66
N LEU A 88 -9.31 -13.84 -2.99
CA LEU A 88 -8.02 -14.26 -3.55
C LEU A 88 -8.14 -15.73 -3.98
N PRO A 89 -8.13 -16.04 -5.29
CA PRO A 89 -7.02 -15.73 -6.20
C PRO A 89 -7.31 -14.66 -7.26
N HIS A 90 -8.58 -14.29 -7.47
CA HIS A 90 -8.99 -13.48 -8.62
C HIS A 90 -8.45 -12.04 -8.58
N TYR A 91 -8.18 -11.51 -7.38
CA TYR A 91 -7.60 -10.18 -7.25
C TYR A 91 -6.13 -10.12 -7.67
N GLU A 92 -5.32 -11.15 -7.36
CA GLU A 92 -3.92 -11.21 -7.82
C GLU A 92 -3.86 -11.32 -9.36
N ASP A 93 -4.65 -12.21 -9.95
CA ASP A 93 -4.73 -12.37 -11.41
C ASP A 93 -5.17 -11.08 -12.12
N PHE A 94 -6.16 -10.38 -11.54
CA PHE A 94 -6.59 -9.08 -12.03
C PHE A 94 -5.46 -8.03 -11.95
N LEU A 95 -4.77 -7.94 -10.81
CA LEU A 95 -3.66 -7.00 -10.64
C LEU A 95 -2.53 -7.26 -11.63
N GLU A 96 -2.24 -8.53 -11.95
CA GLU A 96 -1.26 -8.89 -12.98
C GLU A 96 -1.72 -8.47 -14.38
N ALA A 97 -3.00 -8.67 -14.73
CA ALA A 97 -3.56 -8.25 -16.02
C ALA A 97 -3.52 -6.71 -16.20
N GLU A 98 -3.73 -5.97 -15.13
CA GLU A 98 -3.69 -4.51 -15.12
C GLU A 98 -2.30 -3.91 -15.36
N LYS A 99 -1.23 -4.71 -15.31
CA LYS A 99 0.15 -4.25 -15.62
C LYS A 99 0.32 -3.74 -17.05
N THR A 100 -0.66 -3.96 -17.93
CA THR A 100 -0.77 -3.27 -19.22
C THR A 100 -0.75 -1.73 -19.06
N GLY A 101 -1.21 -1.20 -17.93
CA GLY A 101 -1.16 0.23 -17.58
C GLY A 101 0.20 0.75 -17.07
N LEU A 102 1.17 -0.14 -16.80
CA LEU A 102 2.47 0.22 -16.23
C LEU A 102 3.24 1.31 -17.03
N PRO A 103 3.24 1.31 -18.38
CA PRO A 103 3.89 2.38 -19.14
C PRO A 103 3.30 3.77 -18.89
N ALA A 104 1.98 3.88 -18.77
CA ALA A 104 1.30 5.16 -18.52
C ALA A 104 1.62 5.69 -17.11
N ILE A 105 1.60 4.80 -16.11
CA ILE A 105 1.99 5.13 -14.73
C ILE A 105 3.46 5.58 -14.69
N THR A 106 4.35 4.86 -15.36
CA THR A 106 5.78 5.22 -15.42
C THR A 106 5.97 6.59 -16.08
N GLU A 107 5.29 6.87 -17.18
CA GLU A 107 5.37 8.17 -17.88
C GLU A 107 5.00 9.33 -16.94
N SER A 108 3.93 9.15 -16.15
CA SER A 108 3.49 10.17 -15.18
C SER A 108 4.53 10.44 -14.08
N LEU A 109 5.42 9.48 -13.82
CA LEU A 109 6.45 9.55 -12.81
C LEU A 109 7.81 10.05 -13.32
N ARG A 110 8.04 10.04 -14.63
CA ARG A 110 9.29 10.54 -15.25
C ARG A 110 9.71 11.96 -14.85
N PRO A 111 8.79 12.92 -14.63
CA PRO A 111 9.19 14.28 -14.23
C PRO A 111 9.82 14.39 -12.84
N PHE A 112 9.72 13.35 -11.99
CA PHE A 112 10.24 13.36 -10.63
C PHE A 112 11.68 12.86 -10.61
N GLY A 113 12.58 13.65 -10.03
CA GLY A 113 13.99 13.27 -9.87
C GLY A 113 14.27 12.44 -8.61
N ARG A 114 13.29 12.36 -7.71
CA ARG A 114 13.35 11.57 -6.49
C ARG A 114 11.96 11.06 -6.14
N ILE A 115 11.87 9.78 -5.85
CA ILE A 115 10.62 9.09 -5.54
C ILE A 115 10.83 8.28 -4.26
N VAL A 116 9.99 8.53 -3.26
CA VAL A 116 9.89 7.70 -2.04
C VAL A 116 8.63 6.85 -2.15
N ALA A 117 8.79 5.55 -2.33
CA ALA A 117 7.71 4.58 -2.33
C ALA A 117 7.49 4.04 -0.92
N THR A 118 6.23 3.96 -0.48
CA THR A 118 5.81 3.35 0.77
C THR A 118 4.82 2.23 0.51
N ALA A 119 5.11 1.03 1.05
CA ALA A 119 4.36 -0.18 0.75
C ALA A 119 4.23 -1.11 1.96
N ASP A 120 3.02 -1.64 2.18
CA ASP A 120 2.80 -2.77 3.07
C ASP A 120 2.89 -4.06 2.25
N LEU A 121 3.90 -4.90 2.50
CA LEU A 121 4.13 -6.12 1.74
C LEU A 121 3.15 -7.25 2.11
N SER A 122 2.19 -6.99 3.00
CA SER A 122 1.03 -7.85 3.19
C SER A 122 -0.11 -7.57 2.20
N ALA A 123 -0.09 -6.42 1.52
CA ALA A 123 -1.11 -6.03 0.55
C ALA A 123 -0.79 -6.56 -0.86
N ALA A 124 -1.77 -7.19 -1.50
CA ALA A 124 -1.60 -7.82 -2.81
C ALA A 124 -1.09 -6.86 -3.90
N LEU A 125 -1.55 -5.60 -3.91
CA LEU A 125 -1.08 -4.60 -4.86
C LEU A 125 0.42 -4.33 -4.70
N ALA A 126 0.89 -4.16 -3.46
CA ALA A 126 2.31 -3.93 -3.20
C ALA A 126 3.14 -5.13 -3.68
N THR A 127 2.70 -6.34 -3.40
CA THR A 127 3.43 -7.54 -3.79
C THR A 127 3.45 -7.78 -5.29
N CYS A 128 2.38 -7.44 -6.00
CA CYS A 128 2.31 -7.60 -7.45
C CYS A 128 3.03 -6.48 -8.21
N TRP A 129 2.96 -5.22 -7.76
CA TRP A 129 3.34 -4.07 -8.58
C TRP A 129 4.65 -3.37 -8.19
N LEU A 130 5.07 -3.44 -6.93
CA LEU A 130 6.17 -2.60 -6.43
C LEU A 130 7.47 -2.84 -7.19
N ALA A 131 7.92 -4.10 -7.27
CA ALA A 131 9.18 -4.45 -7.92
C ALA A 131 9.17 -4.13 -9.42
N ASP A 132 8.05 -4.39 -10.11
CA ASP A 132 7.95 -4.13 -11.55
C ASP A 132 7.95 -2.64 -11.87
N LEU A 133 7.22 -1.83 -11.10
CA LEU A 133 7.25 -0.37 -11.26
C LEU A 133 8.66 0.18 -11.04
N LEU A 134 9.34 -0.25 -9.97
CA LEU A 134 10.69 0.23 -9.67
C LEU A 134 11.71 -0.24 -10.73
N ARG A 135 11.58 -1.45 -11.25
CA ARG A 135 12.43 -1.97 -12.33
C ARG A 135 12.29 -1.13 -13.60
N VAL A 136 11.07 -0.70 -13.93
CA VAL A 136 10.83 0.16 -15.09
C VAL A 136 11.27 1.60 -14.83
N LEU A 137 11.15 2.11 -13.60
CA LEU A 137 11.55 3.48 -13.24
C LEU A 137 13.07 3.66 -13.13
N ALA A 138 13.79 2.67 -12.61
CA ALA A 138 15.22 2.76 -12.29
C ALA A 138 16.10 3.25 -13.47
N PRO A 139 15.91 2.79 -14.72
CA PRO A 139 16.69 3.28 -15.87
C PRO A 139 16.51 4.76 -16.20
N TYR A 140 15.41 5.39 -15.76
CA TYR A 140 15.11 6.80 -16.06
C TYR A 140 15.80 7.78 -15.11
N GLY A 141 16.59 7.29 -14.16
CA GLY A 141 17.44 8.09 -13.29
C GLY A 141 16.83 8.79 -12.06
N PRO A 142 15.58 8.55 -11.60
CA PRO A 142 15.17 9.08 -10.31
C PRO A 142 15.96 8.41 -9.17
N GLU A 143 16.25 9.15 -8.11
CA GLU A 143 16.63 8.52 -6.84
C GLU A 143 15.40 7.80 -6.27
N LEU A 144 15.48 6.47 -6.19
CA LEU A 144 14.42 5.61 -5.68
C LEU A 144 14.72 5.18 -4.25
N ILE A 145 13.78 5.46 -3.35
CA ILE A 145 13.80 5.00 -1.96
C ILE A 145 12.52 4.22 -1.71
N VAL A 146 12.65 3.05 -1.11
CA VAL A 146 11.53 2.17 -0.75
C VAL A 146 11.48 2.04 0.76
N LEU A 147 10.33 2.36 1.33
CA LEU A 147 9.96 2.08 2.71
C LEU A 147 8.92 0.98 2.69
N SER A 148 9.26 -0.19 3.24
CA SER A 148 8.33 -1.31 3.27
C SER A 148 8.05 -1.82 4.68
N VAL A 149 6.82 -2.25 4.91
CA VAL A 149 6.45 -3.01 6.11
C VAL A 149 6.35 -4.48 5.73
N TYR A 150 7.20 -5.31 6.33
CA TYR A 150 7.17 -6.76 6.14
C TYR A 150 6.08 -7.37 7.04
N PRO A 151 5.30 -8.37 6.59
CA PRO A 151 4.18 -8.94 7.35
C PRO A 151 4.60 -9.65 8.65
N ALA A 152 3.71 -9.58 9.64
CA ALA A 152 3.83 -10.31 10.90
C ALA A 152 3.57 -11.82 10.72
N PRO A 153 4.07 -12.69 11.63
CA PRO A 153 3.84 -14.13 11.56
C PRO A 153 2.35 -14.53 11.52
N PHE A 154 1.48 -13.80 12.23
CA PHE A 154 0.04 -14.09 12.29
C PHE A 154 -0.70 -13.80 10.98
N GLN A 155 -0.10 -13.04 10.05
CA GLN A 155 -0.70 -12.76 8.73
C GLN A 155 -0.56 -13.93 7.75
N GLY A 156 0.10 -15.01 8.17
CA GLY A 156 0.13 -16.28 7.46
C GLY A 156 1.35 -16.45 6.55
N GLU A 157 1.68 -17.71 6.29
CA GLU A 157 2.89 -18.12 5.57
C GLU A 157 2.86 -17.72 4.08
N ARG A 158 1.70 -17.79 3.43
CA ARG A 158 1.55 -17.38 2.01
C ARG A 158 1.95 -15.92 1.82
N THR A 159 1.40 -15.03 2.64
CA THR A 159 1.69 -13.59 2.63
C THR A 159 3.18 -13.31 2.84
N ARG A 160 3.81 -14.01 3.81
CA ARG A 160 5.24 -13.87 4.08
C ARG A 160 6.11 -14.31 2.90
N ARG A 161 5.75 -15.40 2.21
CA ARG A 161 6.48 -15.83 1.00
C ARG A 161 6.40 -14.83 -0.13
N PHE A 162 5.25 -14.21 -0.37
CA PHE A 162 5.12 -13.15 -1.36
C PHE A 162 5.95 -11.92 -0.96
N ALA A 163 5.86 -11.48 0.29
CA ALA A 163 6.68 -10.38 0.80
C ALA A 163 8.19 -10.66 0.69
N GLN A 164 8.60 -11.91 0.94
CA GLN A 164 9.98 -12.34 0.76
C GLN A 164 10.41 -12.23 -0.70
N GLY A 165 9.63 -12.77 -1.64
CA GLY A 165 9.96 -12.69 -3.08
C GLY A 165 10.07 -11.25 -3.58
N VAL A 166 9.23 -10.35 -3.07
CA VAL A 166 9.34 -8.91 -3.39
C VAL A 166 10.61 -8.32 -2.78
N SER A 167 10.92 -8.64 -1.53
CA SER A 167 12.13 -8.14 -0.85
C SER A 167 13.40 -8.59 -1.56
N GLU A 168 13.46 -9.85 -2.00
CA GLU A 168 14.56 -10.39 -2.82
C GLU A 168 14.66 -9.64 -4.15
N ALA A 169 13.53 -9.41 -4.83
CA ALA A 169 13.53 -8.64 -6.08
C ALA A 169 13.98 -7.18 -5.89
N LEU A 170 13.74 -6.56 -4.73
CA LEU A 170 14.19 -5.20 -4.43
C LEU A 170 15.71 -5.13 -4.21
N MET A 171 16.34 -6.18 -3.67
CA MET A 171 17.81 -6.26 -3.49
C MET A 171 18.56 -6.21 -4.83
N ASP A 172 17.94 -6.70 -5.91
CA ASP A 172 18.51 -6.69 -7.25
C ASP A 172 18.32 -5.36 -7.99
N LEU A 173 17.57 -4.41 -7.43
CA LEU A 173 17.29 -3.11 -8.04
C LEU A 173 18.19 -2.02 -7.46
N PRO A 174 18.54 -0.97 -8.25
CA PRO A 174 19.34 0.15 -7.77
C PRO A 174 18.47 1.13 -6.96
N VAL A 175 17.92 0.66 -5.85
CA VAL A 175 17.05 1.41 -4.94
C VAL A 175 17.64 1.40 -3.53
N LYS A 176 17.36 2.43 -2.73
CA LYS A 176 17.61 2.37 -1.28
C LYS A 176 16.40 1.74 -0.62
N HIS A 177 16.56 0.60 0.05
CA HIS A 177 15.44 -0.12 0.65
C HIS A 177 15.55 -0.13 2.17
N PHE A 178 14.49 0.30 2.84
CA PHE A 178 14.35 0.25 4.30
C PHE A 178 13.12 -0.56 4.66
N THR A 179 13.30 -1.59 5.48
CA THR A 179 12.22 -2.50 5.87
C THR A 179 11.97 -2.48 7.37
N LEU A 180 10.71 -2.27 7.75
CA LEU A 180 10.20 -2.51 9.10
C LEU A 180 9.70 -3.95 9.19
N PHE A 181 10.33 -4.76 10.05
CA PHE A 181 9.89 -6.12 10.30
C PHE A 181 8.84 -6.13 11.42
N SER A 182 7.58 -6.29 11.02
CA SER A 182 6.42 -6.42 11.91
C SER A 182 6.60 -7.38 13.09
N ALA A 183 7.36 -8.47 12.87
CA ALA A 183 7.65 -9.45 13.91
C ALA A 183 8.40 -8.85 15.11
N ASP A 184 9.32 -7.91 14.86
CA ASP A 184 10.17 -7.31 15.89
C ASP A 184 9.35 -6.37 16.78
N VAL A 185 8.41 -5.62 16.18
CA VAL A 185 7.44 -4.80 16.92
C VAL A 185 6.58 -5.65 17.86
N GLY A 186 6.12 -6.80 17.40
CA GLY A 186 5.34 -7.73 18.23
C GLY A 186 6.14 -8.36 19.38
N ARG A 187 7.45 -8.51 19.20
CA ARG A 187 8.36 -9.07 20.21
C ARG A 187 8.69 -8.05 21.30
N ASP A 188 9.01 -6.82 20.91
CA ASP A 188 9.51 -5.79 21.82
C ASP A 188 8.39 -5.09 22.60
N CYS A 189 7.17 -5.12 22.07
CA CYS A 189 5.99 -4.54 22.69
C CYS A 189 5.00 -5.62 23.21
N GLY A 190 5.53 -6.65 23.89
CA GLY A 190 4.73 -7.73 24.47
C GLY A 190 3.54 -7.20 25.30
N HIS A 191 2.37 -7.80 25.10
CA HIS A 191 1.06 -7.45 25.70
C HIS A 191 0.18 -6.41 24.99
N MET A 192 0.51 -6.00 23.76
CA MET A 192 -0.40 -5.17 22.95
C MET A 192 -1.58 -5.95 22.38
N THR A 193 -2.74 -5.28 22.34
CA THR A 193 -3.87 -5.69 21.49
C THR A 193 -3.54 -5.45 20.00
N LEU A 194 -4.19 -6.15 19.08
CA LEU A 194 -3.99 -5.93 17.63
C LEU A 194 -4.17 -4.46 17.20
N PRO A 195 -5.18 -3.69 17.69
CA PRO A 195 -5.28 -2.28 17.36
C PRO A 195 -4.07 -1.45 17.83
N GLN A 196 -3.57 -1.70 19.04
CA GLN A 196 -2.37 -1.02 19.54
C GLN A 196 -1.14 -1.35 18.68
N TYR A 197 -0.99 -2.62 18.31
CA TYR A 197 0.07 -3.07 17.42
C TYR A 197 0.06 -2.34 16.08
N PHE A 198 -1.09 -2.25 15.41
CA PHE A 198 -1.19 -1.53 14.13
C PHE A 198 -0.98 -0.02 14.27
N ASN A 199 -1.40 0.59 15.38
CA ASN A 199 -1.12 1.99 15.66
C ASN A 199 0.39 2.26 15.81
N VAL A 200 1.11 1.39 16.51
CA VAL A 200 2.57 1.49 16.65
C VAL A 200 3.26 1.35 15.30
N LEU A 201 2.88 0.34 14.51
CA LEU A 201 3.40 0.18 13.15
C LEU A 201 3.18 1.43 12.29
N GLN A 202 1.96 1.97 12.29
CA GLN A 202 1.63 3.16 11.52
C GLN A 202 2.46 4.38 11.96
N SER A 203 2.68 4.54 13.27
CA SER A 203 3.52 5.61 13.82
C SER A 203 4.96 5.49 13.35
N LEU A 204 5.60 4.34 13.57
CA LEU A 204 6.98 4.05 13.16
C LEU A 204 7.15 4.25 11.65
N HIS A 205 6.18 3.77 10.86
CA HIS A 205 6.19 3.95 9.42
C HIS A 205 6.08 5.41 8.99
N GLY A 206 5.21 6.20 9.64
CA GLY A 206 5.09 7.62 9.36
C GLY A 206 6.34 8.42 9.74
N ASP A 207 7.04 8.02 10.81
CA ASP A 207 8.27 8.68 11.25
C ASP A 207 9.42 8.36 10.29
N ALA A 208 9.54 7.10 9.85
CA ALA A 208 10.48 6.69 8.81
C ALA A 208 10.23 7.37 7.47
N LEU A 209 8.96 7.51 7.06
CA LEU A 209 8.59 8.30 5.89
C LEU A 209 9.08 9.74 6.05
N SER A 210 8.76 10.37 7.18
CA SER A 210 9.18 11.75 7.45
C SER A 210 10.71 11.94 7.40
N ALA A 211 11.49 10.98 7.90
CA ALA A 211 12.95 10.99 7.79
C ALA A 211 13.40 10.93 6.32
N CYS A 212 12.88 9.98 5.55
CA CYS A 212 13.20 9.85 4.12
C CYS A 212 12.88 11.13 3.33
N LEU A 213 11.74 11.77 3.60
CA LEU A 213 11.33 13.01 2.95
C LEU A 213 12.24 14.21 3.30
N ARG A 214 12.94 14.16 4.44
CA ARG A 214 14.00 15.14 4.79
C ARG A 214 15.36 14.80 4.19
N GLY A 215 15.51 13.63 3.57
CA GLY A 215 16.81 13.14 3.10
C GLY A 215 17.61 12.39 4.16
N GLU A 216 16.98 12.02 5.27
CA GLU A 216 17.57 11.27 6.37
C GLU A 216 17.25 9.76 6.22
N ALA A 217 18.06 8.91 6.86
CA ALA A 217 17.73 7.50 6.98
C ALA A 217 16.70 7.29 8.10
N PRO A 218 15.76 6.34 7.97
CA PRO A 218 14.92 5.88 9.06
C PRO A 218 15.73 5.38 10.26
N ASP A 219 15.09 5.33 11.44
CA ASP A 219 15.72 4.83 12.66
C ASP A 219 16.18 3.36 12.49
N PRO A 220 17.49 3.07 12.59
CA PRO A 220 18.02 1.72 12.38
C PRO A 220 17.61 0.74 13.48
N GLU A 221 17.07 1.19 14.61
CA GLU A 221 16.46 0.30 15.61
C GLU A 221 15.25 -0.43 15.03
N TRP A 222 14.48 0.25 14.16
CA TRP A 222 13.21 -0.24 13.65
C TRP A 222 13.26 -0.61 12.16
N PHE A 223 14.13 0.03 11.39
CA PHE A 223 14.24 -0.14 9.95
C PHE A 223 15.60 -0.68 9.56
N GLN A 224 15.61 -1.85 8.94
CA GLN A 224 16.83 -2.42 8.39
C GLN A 224 17.04 -1.88 6.97
N ALA A 225 18.22 -1.34 6.71
CA ALA A 225 18.67 -1.04 5.36
C ALA A 225 19.06 -2.36 4.68
N ILE A 226 18.39 -2.67 3.58
CA ILE A 226 18.59 -3.88 2.78
C ILE A 226 19.33 -3.50 1.49
#